data_AF-A0A091G3L2-F1
#
_entry.id   AF-A0A091G3L2-F1
#
_cell.length_a   1.000
_cell.length_b   1.000
_cell.length_c   1.000
_cell.angle_alpha   90.00
_cell.angle_beta   90.00
_cell.angle_gamma   90.00
#
_symmetry.space_group_name_H-M   'P 1'
#
loop_
_entity.id
_entity.type
_entity.pdbx_description
1 polymer ?
#
loop_
_entity_poly.entity_id
_entity_poly.type
_entity_poly.pdbx_seq_one_letter_code
_entity_poly.pdbx_strand_id
1 'polypeptide(L)'
;DESQDIIASVQCILDRENYFVREVDRYLKHNDFLNLRKKEILYKKWLKDVSEPLLQKIQDKMDSQSSEEIRKRKEQQHSLYLNYCKKKGYVTLEVYDASEYNPLFLTTSTDCWKVTIPALQDPLLQPSERKLIETGIIKQCETGRPYSTRELSELSKAELPVLPLSRQRMDAIEWLKIPPAYIASEAHRTK
;
A
#
# COMPACT_ATOMS: atom_id res chain seq x y z
N ASP A 1 50.84 -9.84 -45.05
CA ASP A 1 50.22 -8.51 -45.00
C ASP A 1 48.72 -8.57 -44.78
N GLU A 2 47.93 -9.22 -45.65
CA GLU A 2 46.46 -9.33 -45.49
C GLU A 2 45.99 -9.91 -44.14
N SER A 3 46.68 -10.94 -43.61
CA SER A 3 46.33 -11.51 -42.30
C SER A 3 46.56 -10.54 -41.13
N GLN A 4 47.51 -9.60 -41.24
CA GLN A 4 47.75 -8.61 -40.18
C GLN A 4 46.72 -7.49 -40.23
N ASP A 5 46.28 -7.07 -41.42
CA ASP A 5 45.21 -6.09 -41.60
C ASP A 5 43.85 -6.60 -41.10
N ILE A 6 43.56 -7.89 -41.30
CA ILE A 6 42.35 -8.53 -40.74
C ILE A 6 42.40 -8.50 -39.21
N ILE A 7 43.54 -8.84 -38.61
CA ILE A 7 43.72 -8.82 -37.15
C ILE A 7 43.58 -7.40 -36.60
N ALA A 8 44.17 -6.39 -37.25
CA ALA A 8 44.05 -5.00 -36.85
C ALA A 8 42.60 -4.48 -36.94
N SER A 9 41.87 -4.88 -37.99
CA SER A 9 40.45 -4.52 -38.17
C SER A 9 39.57 -5.15 -37.08
N VAL A 10 39.80 -6.43 -36.76
CA VAL A 10 39.10 -7.12 -35.67
C VAL A 10 39.38 -6.44 -34.32
N GLN A 11 40.64 -6.09 -34.04
CA GLN A 11 41.00 -5.41 -32.80
C GLN A 11 40.33 -4.03 -32.67
N CYS A 12 40.27 -3.26 -33.77
CA CYS A 12 39.59 -1.97 -33.78
C CYS A 12 38.08 -2.08 -33.48
N ILE A 13 37.42 -3.12 -34.00
CA ILE A 13 36.01 -3.41 -33.70
C ILE A 13 35.86 -3.77 -32.22
N LEU A 14 36.70 -4.66 -31.69
CA LEU A 14 36.66 -5.07 -30.28
C LEU A 14 36.90 -3.89 -29.32
N ASP A 15 37.84 -3.01 -29.63
CA ASP A 15 38.12 -1.83 -28.81
C ASP A 15 36.93 -0.86 -28.79
N ARG A 16 36.25 -0.69 -29.93
CA ARG A 16 35.04 0.13 -30.04
C ARG A 16 33.88 -0.48 -29.26
N GLU A 17 33.67 -1.79 -29.35
CA GLU A 17 32.65 -2.51 -28.58
C GLU A 17 32.92 -2.42 -27.08
N ASN A 18 34.17 -2.65 -26.66
CA ASN A 18 34.57 -2.57 -25.27
C ASN A 18 34.37 -1.14 -24.70
N TYR A 19 34.71 -0.10 -25.48
CA TYR A 19 34.41 1.27 -25.10
C TYR A 19 32.91 1.52 -24.93
N PHE A 20 32.10 1.07 -25.88
CA PHE A 20 30.64 1.20 -25.81
C PHE A 20 30.05 0.52 -24.58
N VAL A 21 30.45 -0.74 -24.31
CA VAL A 21 30.00 -1.50 -23.14
C VAL A 21 30.36 -0.77 -21.84
N ARG A 22 31.57 -0.22 -21.74
CA ARG A 22 32.00 0.56 -20.57
C ARG A 22 31.20 1.84 -20.37
N GLU A 23 30.82 2.52 -21.45
CA GLU A 23 30.01 3.74 -21.36
C GLU A 23 28.58 3.42 -20.90
N VAL A 24 27.99 2.34 -21.43
CA VAL A 24 26.68 1.85 -21.00
C VAL A 24 26.71 1.45 -19.52
N ASP A 25 27.72 0.68 -19.09
CA ASP A 25 27.89 0.30 -17.68
C ASP A 25 28.03 1.53 -16.76
N ARG A 26 28.79 2.55 -17.19
CA ARG A 26 28.90 3.81 -16.46
C ARG A 26 27.55 4.51 -16.33
N TYR A 27 26.79 4.58 -17.41
CA TYR A 27 25.46 5.20 -17.41
C TYR A 27 24.49 4.46 -16.48
N LEU A 28 24.47 3.12 -16.53
CA LEU A 28 23.61 2.31 -15.68
C LEU A 28 23.95 2.50 -14.20
N LYS A 29 25.25 2.45 -13.83
CA LYS A 29 25.71 2.74 -12.46
C LYS A 29 25.30 4.12 -11.98
N HIS A 30 25.41 5.13 -12.85
CA HIS A 30 24.98 6.48 -12.52
C HIS A 30 23.46 6.56 -12.32
N ASN A 31 22.68 5.90 -13.19
CA ASN A 31 21.23 5.83 -13.06
C ASN A 31 20.81 5.16 -11.74
N ASP A 32 21.45 4.05 -11.38
CA ASP A 32 21.21 3.34 -10.12
C ASP A 32 21.51 4.22 -8.91
N PHE A 33 22.62 4.97 -8.94
CA PHE A 33 22.96 5.94 -7.91
C PHE A 33 21.89 7.03 -7.79
N LEU A 34 21.43 7.61 -8.91
CA LEU A 34 20.38 8.63 -8.91
C LEU A 34 19.06 8.07 -8.38
N ASN A 35 18.70 6.84 -8.75
CA ASN A 35 17.51 6.16 -8.25
C ASN A 35 17.58 5.94 -6.74
N LEU A 36 18.74 5.52 -6.22
CA LEU A 36 18.95 5.35 -4.79
C LEU A 36 18.82 6.69 -4.05
N ARG A 37 19.42 7.75 -4.60
CA ARG A 37 19.32 9.10 -4.05
C ARG A 37 17.87 9.62 -4.04
N LYS A 38 17.12 9.37 -5.12
CA LYS A 38 15.69 9.71 -5.21
C LYS A 38 14.88 8.99 -4.14
N LYS A 39 15.12 7.68 -3.93
CA LYS A 39 14.45 6.89 -2.88
C LYS A 39 14.75 7.43 -1.49
N GLU A 40 16.01 7.77 -1.21
CA GLU A 40 16.41 8.36 0.07
C GLU A 40 15.70 9.68 0.34
N ILE A 41 15.62 10.58 -0.65
CA ILE A 41 14.92 11.86 -0.53
C ILE A 41 13.43 11.64 -0.30
N LEU A 42 12.80 10.72 -1.02
CA LEU A 42 11.38 10.39 -0.84
C LEU A 42 11.11 9.84 0.55
N TYR A 43 11.95 8.93 1.03
CA TYR A 43 11.85 8.38 2.38
C TYR A 43 11.95 9.47 3.44
N LYS A 44 12.92 10.38 3.32
CA LYS A 44 13.07 11.52 4.24
C LYS A 44 11.85 12.44 4.25
N LYS A 45 11.26 12.71 3.09
CA LYS A 45 10.02 13.50 3.00
C LYS A 45 8.85 12.77 3.65
N TRP A 46 8.65 11.49 3.33
CA TRP A 46 7.57 10.69 3.90
C TRP A 46 7.70 10.58 5.43
N LEU A 47 8.92 10.42 5.94
CA LEU A 47 9.18 10.38 7.37
C LEU A 47 8.65 11.64 8.06
N LYS A 48 9.02 12.81 7.52
CA LYS A 48 8.62 14.12 8.04
C LYS A 48 7.14 14.44 7.86
N ASP A 49 6.60 14.15 6.69
CA ASP A 49 5.26 14.63 6.30
C ASP A 49 4.14 13.65 6.72
N VAL A 50 4.46 12.36 6.90
CA VAL A 50 3.48 11.30 7.21
C VAL A 50 3.79 10.66 8.56
N SER A 51 5.01 10.15 8.77
CA SER A 51 5.30 9.30 9.93
C SER A 51 5.40 10.07 11.24
N GLU A 52 6.12 11.20 11.26
CA GLU A 52 6.32 12.01 12.46
C GLU A 52 4.99 12.59 12.97
N PRO A 53 4.13 13.20 12.14
CA PRO A 53 2.83 13.69 12.59
C PRO A 53 1.91 12.57 13.08
N LEU A 54 1.95 11.40 12.42
CA LEU A 54 1.17 10.24 12.81
C LEU A 54 1.59 9.74 14.20
N LEU A 55 2.88 9.53 14.42
CA LEU A 55 3.43 9.09 15.69
C LEU A 55 3.17 10.11 16.80
N GLN A 56 3.38 11.39 16.51
CA GLN A 56 3.11 12.45 17.47
C GLN A 56 1.63 12.45 17.89
N LYS A 57 0.70 12.29 16.94
CA LYS A 57 -0.73 12.23 17.26
C LYS A 57 -1.13 11.01 18.09
N ILE A 58 -0.49 9.87 17.85
CA ILE A 58 -0.71 8.68 18.67
C ILE A 58 -0.17 8.92 20.09
N GLN A 59 1.02 9.49 20.21
CA GLN A 59 1.64 9.82 21.49
C GLN A 59 0.81 10.83 22.27
N ASP A 60 0.42 11.94 21.64
CA ASP A 60 -0.45 12.97 22.23
C ASP A 60 -1.76 12.36 22.73
N LYS A 61 -2.35 11.45 21.95
CA LYS A 61 -3.59 10.78 22.35
C LYS A 61 -3.35 9.90 23.57
N MET A 62 -2.28 9.12 23.59
CA MET A 62 -1.92 8.25 24.70
C MET A 62 -1.67 9.05 25.98
N ASP A 63 -0.96 10.18 25.87
CA ASP A 63 -0.62 11.05 26.99
C ASP A 63 -1.82 11.88 27.49
N SER A 64 -2.77 12.22 26.60
CA SER A 64 -4.01 12.92 26.97
C SER A 64 -4.97 12.08 27.80
N GLN A 65 -4.79 10.75 27.85
CA GLN A 65 -5.67 9.87 28.59
C GLN A 65 -5.44 10.05 30.09
N SER A 66 -6.53 10.32 30.83
CA SER A 66 -6.46 10.35 32.28
C SER A 66 -6.13 8.96 32.83
N SER A 67 -5.11 8.89 33.69
CA SER A 67 -4.73 7.67 34.41
C SER A 67 -5.89 7.12 35.23
N GLU A 68 -6.74 7.99 35.78
CA GLU A 68 -7.94 7.60 36.52
C GLU A 68 -9.01 6.97 35.62
N GLU A 69 -9.18 7.47 34.40
CA GLU A 69 -10.12 6.92 33.43
C GLU A 69 -9.65 5.54 32.94
N ILE A 70 -8.34 5.36 32.74
CA ILE A 70 -7.74 4.06 32.45
C ILE A 70 -7.98 3.09 33.62
N ARG A 71 -7.77 3.55 34.87
CA ARG A 71 -7.99 2.73 36.07
C ARG A 71 -9.44 2.29 36.20
N LYS A 72 -10.40 3.22 36.08
CA LYS A 72 -11.85 2.92 36.11
C LYS A 72 -12.25 1.90 35.05
N ARG A 73 -11.72 2.01 33.82
CA ARG A 73 -11.97 1.02 32.75
C ARG A 73 -11.48 -0.37 33.13
N LYS A 74 -10.27 -0.47 33.68
CA LYS A 74 -9.70 -1.75 34.14
C LYS A 74 -10.52 -2.34 35.30
N GLU A 75 -10.93 -1.52 36.25
CA GLU A 75 -11.79 -1.94 37.37
C GLU A 75 -13.15 -2.46 36.89
N GLN A 76 -13.78 -1.76 35.95
CA GLN A 76 -15.05 -2.20 35.33
C GLN A 76 -14.89 -3.55 34.64
N GLN A 77 -13.88 -3.71 33.78
CA GLN A 77 -13.57 -4.99 33.11
C GLN A 77 -13.31 -6.12 34.12
N HIS A 78 -12.54 -5.83 35.16
CA HIS A 78 -12.27 -6.80 36.22
C HIS A 78 -13.54 -7.20 36.99
N SER A 79 -14.41 -6.25 37.32
CA SER A 79 -15.69 -6.54 37.98
C SER A 79 -16.62 -7.40 37.11
N LEU A 80 -16.67 -7.16 35.80
CA LEU A 80 -17.42 -7.98 34.84
C LEU A 80 -16.91 -9.43 34.85
N TYR A 81 -15.60 -9.62 34.83
CA TYR A 81 -14.98 -10.93 34.93
C TYR A 81 -15.33 -11.65 36.23
N LEU A 82 -15.18 -10.98 37.38
CA LEU A 82 -15.52 -11.57 38.68
C LEU A 82 -17.00 -11.96 38.77
N ASN A 83 -17.90 -11.14 38.21
CA ASN A 83 -19.32 -11.46 38.16
C ASN A 83 -19.61 -12.68 37.29
N TYR A 84 -18.95 -12.81 36.13
CA TYR A 84 -19.04 -13.99 35.28
C TYR A 84 -18.55 -15.26 35.99
N CYS A 85 -17.37 -15.21 36.62
CA CYS A 85 -16.83 -16.34 37.40
C CYS A 85 -17.76 -16.73 38.56
N LYS A 86 -18.34 -15.76 39.27
CA LYS A 86 -19.32 -16.02 40.35
C LYS A 86 -20.59 -16.70 39.81
N LYS A 87 -21.06 -16.32 38.62
CA LYS A 87 -22.27 -16.87 38.01
C LYS A 87 -22.06 -18.29 37.45
N LYS A 88 -20.92 -18.55 36.81
CA LYS A 88 -20.62 -19.83 36.16
C LYS A 88 -19.92 -20.84 37.08
N GLY A 89 -19.29 -20.38 38.16
CA GLY A 89 -18.51 -21.22 39.07
C GLY A 89 -17.10 -21.49 38.55
N TYR A 90 -16.71 -22.75 38.43
CA TYR A 90 -15.41 -23.13 37.88
C TYR A 90 -15.41 -22.97 36.35
N VAL A 91 -14.63 -22.01 35.84
CA VAL A 91 -14.53 -21.72 34.41
C VAL A 91 -13.34 -22.47 33.82
N THR A 92 -13.59 -23.60 33.16
CA THR A 92 -12.59 -24.27 32.31
C THR A 92 -12.43 -23.51 30.99
N LEU A 93 -11.20 -23.27 30.54
CA LEU A 93 -10.89 -22.53 29.30
C LEU A 93 -11.49 -23.15 28.03
N GLU A 94 -11.87 -24.43 28.09
CA GLU A 94 -12.40 -25.21 26.95
C GLU A 94 -13.84 -24.83 26.56
N VAL A 95 -14.60 -24.18 27.45
CA VAL A 95 -16.02 -23.83 27.24
C VAL A 95 -16.22 -22.32 27.25
N TYR A 96 -15.39 -21.62 26.48
CA TYR A 96 -15.54 -20.18 26.27
C TYR A 96 -16.67 -19.91 25.27
N ASP A 97 -17.70 -19.20 25.73
CA ASP A 97 -18.73 -18.63 24.87
C ASP A 97 -18.71 -17.09 25.01
N ALA A 98 -18.47 -16.42 23.88
CA ALA A 98 -18.46 -14.96 23.80
C ALA A 98 -19.83 -14.33 24.09
N SER A 99 -20.92 -15.10 23.98
CA SER A 99 -22.26 -14.63 24.34
C SER A 99 -22.44 -14.49 25.87
N GLU A 100 -21.72 -15.29 26.66
CA GLU A 100 -21.79 -15.28 28.12
C GLU A 100 -20.86 -14.22 28.74
N TYR A 101 -19.62 -14.17 28.28
CA TYR A 101 -18.63 -13.19 28.69
C TYR A 101 -17.61 -13.00 27.58
N ASN A 102 -17.38 -11.74 27.21
CA ASN A 102 -16.40 -11.40 26.19
C ASN A 102 -15.34 -10.46 26.77
N PRO A 103 -14.10 -10.94 27.01
CA PRO A 103 -13.01 -10.14 27.54
C PRO A 103 -12.49 -9.08 26.56
N LEU A 104 -12.85 -9.20 25.28
CA LEU A 104 -12.54 -8.22 24.24
C LEU A 104 -13.68 -7.21 24.05
N PHE A 105 -14.77 -7.34 24.79
CA PHE A 105 -15.89 -6.42 24.69
C PHE A 105 -15.55 -5.11 25.41
N LEU A 106 -15.03 -4.17 24.63
CA LEU A 106 -14.77 -2.80 25.04
C LEU A 106 -16.11 -2.05 25.15
N THR A 107 -16.86 -2.30 26.22
CA THR A 107 -18.07 -1.51 26.58
C THR A 107 -17.74 -0.04 26.81
N THR A 108 -16.47 0.26 27.10
CA THR A 108 -15.97 1.60 27.40
C THR A 108 -15.36 2.20 26.13
N SER A 109 -16.20 2.99 25.44
CA SER A 109 -15.89 3.92 24.35
C SER A 109 -14.72 3.52 23.46
N THR A 110 -14.99 2.87 22.33
CA THR A 110 -14.00 2.69 21.24
C THR A 110 -13.39 4.03 20.79
N ASP A 111 -14.10 5.14 21.05
CA ASP A 111 -13.66 6.50 20.78
C ASP A 111 -12.49 6.98 21.66
N CYS A 112 -12.23 6.34 22.81
CA CYS A 112 -11.11 6.75 23.67
C CYS A 112 -9.74 6.55 23.00
N TRP A 113 -9.63 5.65 22.01
CA TRP A 113 -8.42 5.41 21.23
C TRP A 113 -8.50 5.90 19.80
N LYS A 114 -9.65 6.44 19.39
CA LYS A 114 -9.83 6.96 18.03
C LYS A 114 -9.17 8.32 17.90
N VAL A 115 -8.33 8.47 16.88
CA VAL A 115 -7.66 9.71 16.53
C VAL A 115 -8.12 10.12 15.13
N THR A 116 -8.58 11.36 14.99
CA THR A 116 -8.87 11.94 13.68
C THR A 116 -7.65 12.73 13.25
N ILE A 117 -7.11 12.41 12.07
CA ILE A 117 -5.91 13.04 11.53
C ILE A 117 -6.34 13.75 10.23
N PRO A 118 -5.89 14.99 9.98
CA PRO A 118 -6.09 15.62 8.68
C PRO A 118 -5.44 14.80 7.56
N ALA A 119 -5.83 15.06 6.31
CA ALA A 119 -5.22 14.38 5.17
C ALA A 119 -3.70 14.58 5.18
N LEU A 120 -2.96 13.48 5.34
CA LEU A 120 -1.50 13.48 5.30
C LEU A 120 -1.05 13.65 3.85
N GLN A 121 -0.09 14.54 3.61
CA GLN A 121 0.48 14.73 2.27
C GLN A 121 1.50 13.63 2.00
N ASP A 122 1.04 12.49 1.50
CA ASP A 122 1.93 11.38 1.14
C ASP A 122 2.71 11.69 -0.15
N PRO A 123 4.05 11.82 -0.09
CA PRO A 123 4.88 12.08 -1.28
C PRO A 123 4.76 10.99 -2.36
N LEU A 124 4.37 9.77 -2.00
CA LEU A 124 4.17 8.65 -2.93
C LEU A 124 2.86 8.78 -3.72
N LEU A 125 1.85 9.40 -3.12
CA LEU A 125 0.54 9.61 -3.74
C LEU A 125 0.49 10.90 -4.55
N GLN A 126 1.30 11.90 -4.21
CA GLN A 126 1.32 13.20 -4.90
C GLN A 126 1.38 13.11 -6.44
N PRO A 127 2.22 12.26 -7.07
CA PRO A 127 2.26 12.17 -8.53
C PRO A 127 0.93 11.67 -9.12
N SER A 128 0.28 10.71 -8.46
CA SER A 128 -1.01 10.16 -8.89
C SER A 128 -2.13 11.19 -8.69
N GLU A 129 -2.13 11.89 -7.57
CA GLU A 129 -3.09 12.96 -7.28
C GLU A 129 -2.99 14.10 -8.28
N ARG A 130 -1.77 14.55 -8.61
CA ARG A 130 -1.54 15.58 -9.64
C ARG A 130 -2.07 15.15 -10.99
N LYS A 131 -1.76 13.92 -11.41
CA LYS A 131 -2.30 13.36 -12.66
C LYS A 131 -3.83 13.31 -12.67
N LEU A 132 -4.45 12.94 -11.55
CA LEU A 132 -5.91 12.92 -11.42
C LEU A 132 -6.51 14.32 -11.51
N ILE A 133 -5.85 15.33 -10.91
CA ILE A 133 -6.28 16.72 -11.00
C ILE A 133 -6.14 17.23 -12.44
N GLU A 134 -4.99 16.99 -13.09
CA GLU A 134 -4.73 17.37 -14.47
C GLU A 134 -5.74 16.75 -15.44
N THR A 135 -5.97 15.44 -15.34
CA THR A 135 -6.98 14.73 -16.16
C THR A 135 -8.39 15.22 -15.88
N GLY A 136 -8.73 15.53 -14.63
CA GLY A 136 -10.00 16.15 -14.26
C GLY A 136 -10.22 17.50 -14.91
N ILE A 137 -9.20 18.37 -14.92
CA ILE A 137 -9.25 19.67 -15.57
C ILE A 137 -9.45 19.51 -17.08
N ILE A 138 -8.70 18.61 -17.72
CA ILE A 138 -8.83 18.33 -19.15
C ILE A 138 -10.27 17.89 -19.48
N LYS A 139 -10.82 16.93 -18.73
CA LYS A 139 -12.19 16.44 -18.93
C LYS A 139 -13.25 17.51 -18.68
N GLN A 140 -13.02 18.39 -17.71
CA GLN A 140 -13.91 19.53 -17.48
C GLN A 140 -13.89 20.51 -18.66
N CYS A 141 -12.72 20.78 -19.24
CA CYS A 141 -12.61 21.60 -20.45
C CYS A 141 -13.30 20.96 -21.65
N GLU A 142 -13.21 19.63 -21.80
CA GLU A 142 -13.84 18.89 -22.91
C GLU A 142 -15.37 18.86 -22.80
N THR A 143 -15.91 18.68 -21.59
CA THR A 143 -17.35 18.38 -21.39
C THR A 143 -18.15 19.52 -20.78
N GLY A 144 -17.49 20.55 -20.25
CA GLY A 144 -18.12 21.68 -19.55
C GLY A 144 -18.66 21.36 -18.16
N ARG A 145 -18.46 20.13 -17.63
CA ARG A 145 -18.95 19.71 -16.31
C ARG A 145 -17.77 19.41 -15.36
N PRO A 146 -17.82 19.81 -14.08
CA PRO A 146 -16.85 19.37 -13.08
C PRO A 146 -17.02 17.88 -12.77
N TYR A 147 -15.91 17.14 -12.69
CA TYR A 147 -15.90 15.72 -12.33
C TYR A 147 -15.45 15.48 -10.89
N SER A 148 -16.08 14.52 -10.23
CA SER A 148 -15.63 14.02 -8.93
C SER A 148 -14.39 13.13 -9.08
N THR A 149 -13.55 13.06 -8.04
CA THR A 149 -12.42 12.12 -7.97
C THR A 149 -12.86 10.67 -8.16
N ARG A 150 -14.07 10.30 -7.68
CA ARG A 150 -14.64 8.96 -7.90
C ARG A 150 -14.92 8.70 -9.38
N GLU A 151 -15.60 9.63 -10.05
CA GLU A 151 -15.92 9.54 -11.48
C GLU A 151 -14.64 9.45 -12.32
N LEU A 152 -13.61 10.25 -12.00
CA LEU A 152 -12.31 10.19 -12.68
C LEU A 152 -11.59 8.85 -12.46
N SER A 153 -11.69 8.28 -11.26
CA SER A 153 -11.16 6.95 -10.96
C SER A 153 -11.86 5.84 -11.75
N GLU A 154 -13.14 6.00 -12.05
CA GLU A 154 -13.92 5.05 -12.84
C GLU A 154 -13.58 5.18 -14.33
N LEU A 155 -13.46 6.41 -14.83
CA LEU A 155 -13.03 6.69 -16.20
C LEU A 155 -11.64 6.14 -16.48
N SER A 156 -10.67 6.40 -15.59
CA SER A 156 -9.32 5.85 -15.73
C SER A 156 -9.29 4.31 -15.70
N LYS A 157 -10.13 3.66 -14.89
CA LYS A 157 -10.29 2.18 -14.93
C LYS A 157 -10.91 1.70 -16.25
N ALA A 158 -11.80 2.49 -16.84
CA ALA A 158 -12.45 2.17 -18.11
C ALA A 158 -11.52 2.32 -19.33
N GLU A 159 -10.52 3.21 -19.26
CA GLU A 159 -9.53 3.43 -20.32
C GLU A 159 -8.42 2.36 -20.36
N LEU A 160 -8.21 1.62 -19.26
CA LEU A 160 -7.19 0.55 -19.25
C LEU A 160 -7.58 -0.57 -20.23
N PRO A 161 -6.64 -1.01 -21.10
CA PRO A 161 -6.91 -2.08 -22.05
C PRO A 161 -7.24 -3.36 -21.27
N VAL A 162 -8.36 -3.99 -21.64
CA VAL A 162 -8.75 -5.26 -21.04
C VAL A 162 -7.74 -6.30 -21.48
N LEU A 163 -6.84 -6.68 -20.57
CA LEU A 163 -5.92 -7.77 -20.83
C LEU A 163 -6.74 -9.06 -21.02
N PRO A 164 -6.45 -9.88 -22.05
CA PRO A 164 -7.15 -11.14 -22.23
C PRO A 164 -6.99 -11.98 -20.95
N LEU A 165 -8.11 -12.50 -20.44
CA LEU A 165 -8.23 -13.26 -19.17
C LEU A 165 -8.06 -12.46 -17.87
N SER A 166 -7.97 -11.12 -17.93
CA SER A 166 -7.86 -10.31 -16.71
C SER A 166 -9.17 -10.17 -15.95
N ARG A 167 -9.06 -10.19 -14.62
CA ARG A 167 -10.19 -10.01 -13.70
C ARG A 167 -10.38 -8.55 -13.28
N GLN A 168 -9.84 -7.60 -14.06
CA GLN A 168 -9.76 -6.18 -13.70
C GLN A 168 -11.12 -5.49 -13.53
N ARG A 169 -12.18 -6.04 -14.14
CA ARG A 169 -13.56 -5.50 -14.07
C ARG A 169 -14.55 -6.45 -13.38
N MET A 170 -14.08 -7.55 -12.79
CA MET A 170 -14.97 -8.51 -12.13
C MET A 170 -15.30 -8.04 -10.72
N ASP A 171 -16.56 -8.17 -10.33
CA ASP A 171 -16.98 -7.91 -8.95
C ASP A 171 -16.40 -8.97 -7.99
N ALA A 172 -16.23 -8.62 -6.71
CA ALA A 172 -15.69 -9.52 -5.70
C ALA A 172 -16.50 -10.82 -5.57
N ILE A 173 -17.83 -10.73 -5.74
CA ILE A 173 -18.73 -11.89 -5.71
C ILE A 173 -18.53 -12.78 -6.94
N GLU A 174 -18.33 -12.18 -8.11
CA GLU A 174 -18.04 -12.91 -9.35
C GLU A 174 -16.68 -13.58 -9.29
N TRP A 175 -15.72 -12.95 -8.63
CA TRP A 175 -14.37 -13.48 -8.41
C TRP A 175 -14.38 -14.82 -7.66
N LEU A 176 -15.25 -14.95 -6.66
CA LEU A 176 -15.42 -16.17 -5.86
C LEU A 176 -16.09 -17.32 -6.62
N LYS A 177 -16.81 -17.03 -7.70
CA LYS A 177 -17.48 -18.03 -8.54
C LYS A 177 -16.52 -18.70 -9.54
N ILE A 178 -15.29 -18.19 -9.67
CA ILE A 178 -14.33 -18.70 -10.66
C ILE A 178 -13.68 -19.98 -10.14
N PRO A 179 -13.73 -21.09 -10.89
CA PRO A 179 -13.11 -22.34 -10.49
C PRO A 179 -11.60 -22.18 -10.22
N PRO A 180 -11.05 -22.84 -9.19
CA PRO A 180 -9.61 -22.81 -8.87
C PRO A 180 -8.70 -23.24 -10.03
N ALA A 181 -9.22 -24.08 -10.93
CA ALA A 181 -8.51 -24.58 -12.10
C ALA A 181 -8.27 -23.54 -13.21
N TYR A 182 -8.81 -22.32 -13.09
CA TYR A 182 -8.68 -21.26 -14.10
C TYR A 182 -7.23 -20.82 -14.37
N ILE A 183 -6.34 -20.91 -13.38
CA ILE A 183 -4.89 -20.63 -13.56
C ILE A 183 -4.24 -21.70 -14.45
N ALA A 184 -4.83 -22.90 -14.52
CA ALA A 184 -4.39 -24.02 -15.34
C ALA A 184 -5.16 -24.14 -16.67
N SER A 185 -5.72 -23.04 -17.19
CA SER A 185 -6.39 -23.06 -18.50
C SER A 185 -5.43 -23.51 -19.62
N GLU A 186 -5.97 -24.24 -20.59
CA GLU A 186 -5.22 -24.90 -21.67
C GLU A 186 -4.33 -23.96 -22.49
N ALA A 187 -4.58 -22.65 -22.46
CA ALA A 187 -3.73 -21.63 -23.07
C ALA A 187 -2.27 -21.62 -22.54
N HIS A 188 -2.02 -22.19 -21.35
CA HIS A 188 -0.68 -22.37 -20.79
C HIS A 188 -0.08 -23.76 -20.99
N ARG A 189 -0.84 -24.73 -21.51
CA ARG A 189 -0.35 -26.11 -21.74
C ARG A 189 0.32 -26.30 -23.10
N THR A 190 0.13 -25.38 -24.03
CA THR A 190 0.84 -25.39 -25.32
C THR A 190 2.05 -24.46 -25.27
N LYS A 191 3.15 -24.97 -24.74
CA LYS A 191 4.52 -24.58 -25.10
C LYS A 191 5.37 -25.83 -25.23
#